data_AF-A0A139NGB7-F1
#
_entry.id   AF-A0A139NGB7-F1
#
_cell.length_a   1.000
_cell.length_b   1.000
_cell.length_c   1.000
_cell.angle_alpha   90.00
_cell.angle_beta   90.00
_cell.angle_gamma   90.00
#
_symmetry.space_group_name_H-M   'P 1'
#
loop_
_entity.id
_entity.type
_entity.pdbx_description
1 polymer ?
#
loop_
_entity_poly.entity_id
_entity_poly.type
_entity_poly.pdbx_seq_one_letter_code
_entity_poly.pdbx_strand_id
1 'polypeptide(L)'
;MKRMAYVLLVGLLVCMTACSSQAQNKTNEVNQSEAQASTNQPQMNIEEIVEGNYASVAGIWVSDSGERLVFNASGLATSNYQPEAATLTYFGTAEMIVVGSGTLKSTFLLEMIPAGVTIPEQVDDAGNLLFQDNSDASKDRLWTGTGSYPFLETGHFFYRVE
;
A
#
# COMPACT_ATOMS: atom_id res chain seq x y z
N MET A 1 -51.91 -29.28 -9.91
CA MET A 1 -52.59 -30.57 -9.66
C MET A 1 -51.82 -31.69 -10.36
N LYS A 2 -51.20 -32.59 -9.60
CA LYS A 2 -51.17 -34.05 -9.85
C LYS A 2 -50.53 -34.70 -8.62
N ARG A 3 -51.43 -35.26 -7.80
CA ARG A 3 -51.11 -36.14 -6.67
C ARG A 3 -50.81 -37.51 -7.24
N MET A 4 -49.77 -38.18 -6.76
CA MET A 4 -49.77 -39.64 -6.68
C MET A 4 -49.21 -40.05 -5.34
N ALA A 5 -50.10 -40.70 -4.58
CA ALA A 5 -49.85 -41.38 -3.33
C ALA A 5 -49.61 -42.86 -3.63
N TYR A 6 -48.80 -43.55 -2.81
CA TYR A 6 -49.10 -44.85 -2.17
C TYR A 6 -47.84 -45.27 -1.37
N VAL A 7 -47.90 -45.32 -0.04
CA VAL A 7 -48.23 -46.48 0.83
C VAL A 7 -46.95 -47.03 1.47
N LEU A 8 -46.71 -46.75 2.75
CA LEU A 8 -47.11 -47.52 3.94
C LEU A 8 -46.40 -48.89 4.01
N LEU A 9 -45.31 -48.94 4.77
CA LEU A 9 -45.02 -50.11 5.61
C LEU A 9 -44.25 -49.70 6.87
N VAL A 10 -44.83 -50.09 8.00
CA VAL A 10 -44.38 -49.89 9.36
C VAL A 10 -43.23 -50.86 9.65
N GLY A 11 -42.13 -50.36 10.22
CA GLY A 11 -41.06 -51.17 10.80
C GLY A 11 -40.61 -50.53 12.10
N LEU A 12 -41.10 -51.07 13.22
CA LEU A 12 -40.70 -50.69 14.57
C LEU A 12 -39.40 -51.45 14.91
N LEU A 13 -38.30 -50.75 15.17
CA LEU A 13 -37.19 -51.31 15.94
C LEU A 13 -36.55 -50.22 16.80
N VAL A 14 -36.62 -50.44 18.11
CA VAL A 14 -36.02 -49.65 19.19
C VAL A 14 -34.58 -50.08 19.37
N CYS A 15 -33.62 -49.14 19.49
CA CYS A 15 -32.62 -49.11 20.58
C CYS A 15 -31.58 -48.00 20.44
N MET A 16 -31.44 -47.27 21.56
CA MET A 16 -30.19 -46.83 22.22
C MET A 16 -29.25 -45.82 21.53
N THR A 17 -29.24 -44.62 22.11
CA THR A 17 -28.07 -43.86 22.60
C THR A 17 -26.71 -44.09 21.93
N ALA A 18 -26.13 -43.03 21.35
CA ALA A 18 -24.92 -42.37 21.86
C ALA A 18 -24.54 -41.15 21.00
N CYS A 19 -24.02 -40.14 21.68
CA CYS A 19 -23.43 -38.91 21.13
C CYS A 19 -22.16 -39.22 20.32
N SER A 20 -22.04 -38.65 19.12
CA SER A 20 -20.81 -38.03 18.59
C SER A 20 -21.01 -37.64 17.13
N SER A 21 -21.09 -36.35 16.83
CA SER A 21 -20.94 -35.85 15.46
C SER A 21 -19.47 -35.96 15.07
N GLN A 22 -19.14 -36.91 14.20
CA GLN A 22 -17.86 -36.93 13.50
C GLN A 22 -17.98 -36.19 12.17
N ALA A 23 -17.02 -35.29 11.97
CA ALA A 23 -16.75 -34.53 10.78
C ALA A 23 -16.39 -35.44 9.59
N GLN A 24 -16.71 -34.97 8.38
CA GLN A 24 -15.96 -35.34 7.18
C GLN A 24 -15.17 -34.14 6.68
N ASN A 25 -13.86 -34.29 6.82
CA ASN A 25 -12.79 -33.53 6.19
C ASN A 25 -12.99 -33.39 4.67
N LYS A 26 -12.78 -32.18 4.16
CA LYS A 26 -11.92 -32.02 2.98
C LYS A 26 -10.70 -31.19 3.39
N THR A 27 -9.61 -31.93 3.46
CA THR A 27 -8.23 -31.52 3.60
C THR A 27 -7.84 -30.57 2.47
N ASN A 28 -7.22 -29.46 2.84
CA ASN A 28 -6.11 -28.85 2.08
C ASN A 28 -5.22 -28.20 3.15
N GLU A 29 -4.26 -28.98 3.63
CA GLU A 29 -3.22 -28.53 4.55
C GLU A 29 -1.98 -28.06 3.76
N VAL A 30 -1.57 -26.80 4.06
CA VAL A 30 -0.19 -26.39 4.43
C VAL A 30 0.82 -26.27 3.27
N ASN A 31 1.69 -25.25 3.09
CA ASN A 31 2.32 -24.18 3.89
C ASN A 31 2.84 -23.14 2.85
N GLN A 32 2.98 -21.82 3.05
CA GLN A 32 3.63 -21.03 4.10
C GLN A 32 2.88 -19.69 4.17
N SER A 33 2.34 -19.26 5.32
CA SER A 33 3.08 -18.56 6.37
C SER A 33 3.98 -17.42 5.87
N GLU A 34 3.36 -16.33 5.47
CA GLU A 34 3.67 -15.05 6.10
C GLU A 34 2.35 -14.47 6.58
N ALA A 35 2.03 -14.70 7.85
CA ALA A 35 1.17 -13.77 8.55
C ALA A 35 1.93 -12.43 8.53
N GLN A 36 1.63 -11.58 7.53
CA GLN A 36 1.99 -10.18 7.59
C GLN A 36 1.55 -9.72 8.98
N ALA A 37 2.52 -9.42 9.83
CA ALA A 37 2.27 -8.56 10.96
C ALA A 37 1.56 -7.36 10.36
N SER A 38 0.26 -7.24 10.64
CA SER A 38 -0.50 -6.06 10.30
C SER A 38 0.12 -4.95 11.13
N THR A 39 1.13 -4.31 10.56
CA THR A 39 1.61 -3.03 11.03
C THR A 39 0.34 -2.17 11.01
N ASN A 40 -0.15 -1.74 12.18
CA ASN A 40 -1.39 -0.96 12.30
C ASN A 40 -1.21 0.46 11.73
N GLN A 41 -0.31 0.63 10.75
CA GLN A 41 -0.05 1.89 10.09
C GLN A 41 -1.26 2.22 9.23
N PRO A 42 -1.77 3.46 9.31
CA PRO A 42 -2.82 3.91 8.42
C PRO A 42 -2.31 3.83 6.97
N GLN A 43 -3.15 3.31 6.08
CA GLN A 43 -2.89 3.40 4.65
C GLN A 43 -2.83 4.86 4.23
N MET A 44 -1.87 5.21 3.37
CA MET A 44 -1.73 6.55 2.81
C MET A 44 -3.05 7.03 2.19
N ASN A 45 -3.52 8.20 2.60
CA ASN A 45 -4.74 8.83 2.10
C ASN A 45 -4.38 10.08 1.28
N ILE A 46 -4.44 9.95 -0.04
CA ILE A 46 -4.07 11.02 -0.98
C ILE A 46 -5.03 12.22 -0.90
N GLU A 47 -6.32 11.99 -0.70
CA GLU A 47 -7.31 13.07 -0.60
C GLU A 47 -7.03 13.96 0.61
N GLU A 48 -6.69 13.37 1.76
CA GLU A 48 -6.30 14.13 2.95
C GLU A 48 -4.99 14.90 2.75
N ILE A 49 -4.01 14.28 2.08
CA ILE A 49 -2.69 14.88 1.83
C ILE A 49 -2.79 16.14 1.00
N VAL A 50 -3.59 16.13 -0.08
CA VAL A 50 -3.78 17.32 -0.94
C VAL A 50 -4.56 18.43 -0.25
N GLU A 51 -5.30 18.11 0.81
CA GLU A 51 -5.94 19.07 1.71
C GLU A 51 -5.00 19.55 2.84
N GLY A 52 -3.76 19.05 2.89
CA GLY A 52 -2.75 19.42 3.88
C GLY A 52 -2.83 18.63 5.20
N ASN A 53 -3.62 17.56 5.26
CA ASN A 53 -3.65 16.62 6.37
C ASN A 53 -2.75 15.42 6.10
N TYR A 54 -1.63 15.35 6.82
CA TYR A 54 -0.60 14.33 6.63
C TYR A 54 -0.63 13.21 7.66
N ALA A 55 -1.72 13.08 8.43
CA ALA A 55 -1.83 12.08 9.50
C ALA A 55 -1.62 10.64 9.00
N SER A 56 -2.11 10.32 7.79
CA SER A 56 -1.97 9.00 7.18
C SER A 56 -0.53 8.62 6.82
N VAL A 57 0.38 9.61 6.66
CA VAL A 57 1.79 9.42 6.29
C VAL A 57 2.76 9.75 7.42
N ALA A 58 2.25 10.08 8.60
CA ALA A 58 3.08 10.32 9.77
C ALA A 58 3.99 9.11 10.06
N GLY A 59 5.25 9.38 10.40
CA GLY A 59 6.25 8.35 10.64
C GLY A 59 7.62 8.70 10.08
N ILE A 60 8.53 7.74 10.20
CA ILE A 60 9.89 7.82 9.67
C ILE A 60 9.93 7.00 8.39
N TRP A 61 10.47 7.58 7.34
CA TRP A 61 10.62 6.98 6.02
C TRP A 61 12.10 6.86 5.72
N VAL A 62 12.53 5.68 5.27
CA VAL A 62 13.95 5.36 5.04
C VAL A 62 14.16 4.81 3.64
N SER A 63 15.15 5.33 2.92
CA SER A 63 15.58 4.80 1.62
C SER A 63 16.52 3.60 1.77
N ASP A 64 16.82 2.91 0.68
CA ASP A 64 17.84 1.86 0.62
C ASP A 64 19.26 2.36 0.96
N SER A 65 19.55 3.63 0.69
CA SER A 65 20.79 4.32 1.04
C SER A 65 20.85 4.79 2.50
N GLY A 66 19.75 4.68 3.25
CA GLY A 66 19.65 5.11 4.65
C GLY A 66 19.30 6.58 4.86
N GLU A 67 18.92 7.30 3.81
CA GLU A 67 18.35 8.65 3.92
C GLU A 67 17.03 8.60 4.69
N ARG A 68 16.73 9.66 5.46
CA ARG A 68 15.57 9.68 6.37
C ARG A 68 14.69 10.90 6.15
N LEU A 69 13.42 10.65 5.91
CA LEU A 69 12.36 11.67 5.94
C LEU A 69 11.44 11.40 7.12
N VAL A 70 11.02 12.46 7.82
CA VAL A 70 10.13 12.38 8.99
C VAL A 70 8.89 13.18 8.67
N PHE A 71 7.73 12.56 8.77
CA PHE A 71 6.43 13.21 8.62
C PHE A 71 5.70 13.23 9.96
N ASN A 72 4.97 14.31 10.20
CA ASN A 72 3.95 14.39 11.23
C ASN A 72 2.61 14.80 10.59
N ALA A 73 1.56 14.98 11.39
CA ALA A 73 0.23 15.34 10.88
C ALA A 73 0.19 16.69 10.12
N SER A 74 1.18 17.55 10.32
CA SER A 74 1.33 18.85 9.64
C SER A 74 2.24 18.80 8.40
N GLY A 75 2.82 17.65 8.06
CA GLY A 75 3.65 17.46 6.87
C GLY A 75 5.09 17.05 7.17
N LEU A 76 5.99 17.37 6.24
CA LEU A 76 7.41 17.03 6.34
C LEU A 76 8.06 17.80 7.51
N ALA A 77 8.54 17.05 8.49
CA ALA A 77 9.12 17.54 9.74
C ALA A 77 10.65 17.36 9.80
N THR A 78 11.27 16.79 8.77
CA THR A 78 12.74 16.74 8.65
C THR A 78 13.29 18.16 8.63
N SER A 79 14.29 18.41 9.49
CA SER A 79 14.87 19.75 9.63
C SER A 79 15.47 20.24 8.31
N ASN A 80 15.43 21.57 8.13
CA ASN A 80 15.94 22.26 6.97
C ASN A 80 15.23 21.97 5.63
N TYR A 81 14.15 21.20 5.60
CA TYR A 81 13.30 21.10 4.41
C TYR A 81 12.02 21.89 4.58
N GLN A 82 11.61 22.54 3.49
CA GLN A 82 10.38 23.32 3.39
C GLN A 82 9.55 22.75 2.26
N PRO A 83 8.53 21.94 2.54
CA PRO A 83 7.63 21.43 1.51
C PRO A 83 6.69 22.54 1.02
N GLU A 84 6.42 22.56 -0.28
CA GLU A 84 5.28 23.25 -0.86
C GLU A 84 4.00 22.41 -0.69
N ALA A 85 2.85 22.98 -1.07
CA ALA A 85 1.58 22.27 -1.00
C ALA A 85 1.59 21.06 -1.95
N ALA A 86 1.04 19.93 -1.49
CA ALA A 86 0.89 18.74 -2.31
C ALA A 86 -0.20 18.92 -3.38
N THR A 87 0.01 18.33 -4.55
CA THR A 87 -0.96 18.31 -5.65
C THR A 87 -1.22 16.88 -6.13
N LEU A 88 -2.49 16.59 -6.44
CA LEU A 88 -2.89 15.31 -7.03
C LEU A 88 -2.29 15.15 -8.42
N THR A 89 -1.71 13.99 -8.70
CA THR A 89 -1.20 13.64 -10.04
C THR A 89 -2.20 12.74 -10.79
N TYR A 90 -1.96 12.54 -12.08
CA TYR A 90 -2.74 11.61 -12.89
C TYR A 90 -2.49 10.12 -12.55
N PHE A 91 -1.48 9.81 -11.73
CA PHE A 91 -1.20 8.45 -11.25
C PHE A 91 -2.06 8.04 -10.04
N GLY A 92 -2.89 8.95 -9.51
CA GLY A 92 -3.57 8.74 -8.22
C GLY A 92 -2.63 8.86 -7.03
N THR A 93 -1.57 9.64 -7.18
CA THR A 93 -0.53 9.94 -6.17
C THR A 93 -0.57 11.43 -5.83
N ALA A 94 0.22 11.86 -4.84
CA ALA A 94 0.40 13.28 -4.53
C ALA A 94 1.87 13.68 -4.64
N GLU A 95 2.14 14.77 -5.36
CA GLU A 95 3.50 15.31 -5.49
C GLU A 95 3.65 16.64 -4.74
N MET A 96 4.84 16.94 -4.24
CA MET A 96 5.20 18.25 -3.70
C MET A 96 6.64 18.59 -4.05
N ILE A 97 6.93 19.88 -4.20
CA ILE A 97 8.29 20.39 -4.27
C ILE A 97 8.81 20.59 -2.85
N VAL A 98 10.01 20.08 -2.56
CA VAL A 98 10.68 20.26 -1.27
C VAL A 98 11.94 21.08 -1.46
N VAL A 99 12.00 22.23 -0.79
CA VAL A 99 13.12 23.16 -0.87
C VAL A 99 13.98 23.06 0.38
N GLY A 100 15.27 22.83 0.19
CA GLY A 100 16.28 22.93 1.24
C GLY A 100 16.43 24.37 1.73
N SER A 101 16.56 24.52 3.05
CA SER A 101 16.73 25.79 3.73
C SER A 101 18.05 25.84 4.51
N GLY A 102 18.44 27.04 4.95
CA GLY A 102 19.74 27.26 5.57
C GLY A 102 20.89 27.03 4.59
N THR A 103 21.83 26.16 4.95
CA THR A 103 22.99 25.79 4.13
C THR A 103 22.68 24.70 3.09
N LEU A 104 21.57 23.97 3.25
CA LEU A 104 21.06 23.07 2.23
C LEU A 104 20.35 23.90 1.17
N LYS A 105 20.84 23.83 -0.08
CA LYS A 105 20.30 24.56 -1.24
C LYS A 105 19.73 23.61 -2.31
N SER A 106 19.47 22.35 -1.95
CA SER A 106 18.88 21.38 -2.86
C SER A 106 17.36 21.54 -2.93
N THR A 107 16.79 21.29 -4.11
CA THR A 107 15.36 21.14 -4.32
C THR A 107 15.12 19.77 -4.92
N PHE A 108 14.08 19.08 -4.47
CA PHE A 108 13.68 17.79 -5.02
C PHE A 108 12.16 17.70 -5.10
N LEU A 109 11.68 16.87 -6.02
CA LEU A 109 10.29 16.45 -6.06
C LEU A 109 10.11 15.29 -5.08
N LEU A 110 9.04 15.32 -4.28
CA LEU A 110 8.62 14.22 -3.42
C LEU A 110 7.26 13.74 -3.91
N GLU A 111 7.20 12.47 -4.30
CA GLU A 111 5.99 11.77 -4.69
C GLU A 111 5.52 10.86 -3.55
N MET A 112 4.23 10.91 -3.22
CA MET A 112 3.56 10.07 -2.23
C MET A 112 2.71 9.03 -2.97
N ILE A 113 3.10 7.76 -2.86
CA ILE A 113 2.55 6.67 -3.66
C ILE A 113 1.89 5.64 -2.74
N PRO A 114 0.56 5.50 -2.76
CA PRO A 114 -0.14 4.54 -1.91
C PRO A 114 0.20 3.09 -2.24
N ALA A 115 -0.01 2.20 -1.26
CA ALA A 115 -0.03 0.76 -1.48
C ALA A 115 -1.04 0.40 -2.58
N GLY A 116 -0.64 -0.49 -3.48
CA GLY A 116 -1.43 -0.97 -4.62
C GLY A 116 -1.35 -0.10 -5.88
N VAL A 117 -0.76 1.10 -5.81
CA VAL A 117 -0.55 1.96 -7.00
C VAL A 117 0.77 1.59 -7.67
N THR A 118 0.80 1.34 -8.96
CA THR A 118 2.07 1.13 -9.70
C THR A 118 2.30 2.28 -10.66
N ILE A 119 3.52 2.78 -10.72
CA ILE A 119 3.86 3.83 -11.67
C ILE A 119 4.07 3.19 -13.06
N PRO A 120 3.33 3.63 -14.10
CA PRO A 120 3.50 3.14 -15.45
C PRO A 120 4.94 3.34 -15.96
N GLU A 121 5.37 2.42 -16.83
CA GLU A 121 6.65 2.57 -17.53
C GLU A 121 6.70 3.90 -18.26
N GLN A 122 7.84 4.58 -18.15
CA GLN A 122 8.11 5.80 -18.90
C GLN A 122 9.07 5.46 -20.03
N VAL A 123 8.78 5.93 -21.24
CA VAL A 123 9.61 5.73 -22.43
C VAL A 123 9.89 7.07 -23.11
N ASP A 124 11.03 7.17 -23.79
CA ASP A 124 11.32 8.32 -24.65
C ASP A 124 10.56 8.24 -26.00
N ASP A 125 10.70 9.28 -26.83
CA ASP A 125 10.07 9.35 -28.16
C ASP A 125 10.53 8.23 -29.13
N ALA A 126 11.67 7.60 -28.84
CA ALA A 126 12.20 6.46 -29.60
C ALA A 126 11.74 5.11 -29.04
N GLY A 127 10.98 5.10 -27.94
CA GLY A 127 10.47 3.90 -27.27
C GLY A 127 11.48 3.24 -26.32
N ASN A 128 12.58 3.91 -25.96
CA ASN A 128 13.52 3.38 -24.98
C ASN A 128 12.95 3.56 -23.57
N LEU A 129 13.05 2.52 -22.75
CA LEU A 129 12.62 2.55 -21.36
C LEU A 129 13.49 3.53 -20.54
N LEU A 130 12.85 4.55 -19.99
CA LEU A 130 13.45 5.53 -19.08
C LEU A 130 13.24 5.15 -17.62
N PHE A 131 12.08 4.57 -17.31
CA PHE A 131 11.74 4.19 -15.94
C PHE A 131 10.80 2.98 -15.89
N GLN A 132 11.05 2.13 -14.91
CA GLN A 132 10.18 1.01 -14.54
C GLN A 132 10.07 0.95 -13.02
N ASP A 133 8.83 0.86 -12.54
CA ASP A 133 8.54 0.72 -11.12
C ASP A 133 8.88 -0.71 -10.65
N ASN A 134 10.06 -0.85 -10.04
CA ASN A 134 10.52 -2.09 -9.41
C ASN A 134 10.38 -2.07 -7.88
N SER A 135 9.62 -1.11 -7.34
CA SER A 135 9.42 -0.97 -5.90
C SER A 135 8.39 -1.96 -5.36
N ASP A 136 8.34 -2.12 -4.04
CA ASP A 136 7.36 -2.96 -3.36
C ASP A 136 5.99 -2.26 -3.32
N ALA A 137 5.19 -2.49 -4.37
CA ALA A 137 3.87 -1.91 -4.51
C ALA A 137 2.85 -2.41 -3.46
N SER A 138 3.18 -3.41 -2.65
CA SER A 138 2.33 -3.81 -1.52
C SER A 138 2.36 -2.81 -0.36
N LYS A 139 3.30 -1.85 -0.41
CA LYS A 139 3.52 -0.84 0.62
C LYS A 139 3.27 0.56 0.09
N ASP A 140 2.91 1.45 1.01
CA ASP A 140 3.04 2.87 0.77
C ASP A 140 4.52 3.21 0.58
N ARG A 141 4.79 4.10 -0.37
CA ARG A 141 6.13 4.52 -0.77
C ARG A 141 6.19 6.03 -0.86
N LEU A 142 7.35 6.59 -0.55
CA LEU A 142 7.73 7.89 -1.09
C LEU A 142 8.72 7.66 -2.21
N TRP A 143 8.74 8.55 -3.20
CA TRP A 143 9.82 8.64 -4.17
C TRP A 143 10.37 10.06 -4.17
N THR A 144 11.68 10.22 -4.18
CA THR A 144 12.32 11.54 -4.37
C THR A 144 13.14 11.54 -5.65
N GLY A 145 13.13 12.65 -6.37
CA GLY A 145 13.95 12.82 -7.56
C GLY A 145 14.34 14.27 -7.83
N THR A 146 15.43 14.44 -8.58
CA THR A 146 15.94 15.77 -8.94
C THR A 146 15.36 16.20 -10.28
N GLY A 147 14.33 17.05 -10.28
CA GLY A 147 13.77 17.60 -11.51
C GLY A 147 12.31 18.02 -11.38
N SER A 148 11.73 18.46 -12.48
CA SER A 148 10.33 18.91 -12.55
C SER A 148 9.36 17.82 -13.02
N TYR A 149 9.87 16.66 -13.44
CA TYR A 149 9.06 15.54 -13.91
C TYR A 149 9.35 14.31 -13.05
N PRO A 150 8.33 13.75 -12.37
CA PRO A 150 8.52 12.53 -11.58
C PRO A 150 8.94 11.38 -12.49
N PHE A 151 9.81 10.51 -11.96
CA PHE A 151 10.27 9.26 -12.57
C PHE A 151 11.11 9.35 -13.86
N LEU A 152 11.29 10.52 -14.47
CA LEU A 152 12.21 10.68 -15.61
C LEU A 152 13.66 10.97 -15.18
N GLU A 153 13.88 11.10 -13.88
CA GLU A 153 15.13 11.51 -13.26
C GLU A 153 15.63 10.43 -12.29
N THR A 154 16.91 10.50 -11.91
CA THR A 154 17.43 9.61 -10.87
C THR A 154 16.72 9.90 -9.55
N GLY A 155 16.21 8.86 -8.91
CA GLY A 155 15.46 8.99 -7.68
C GLY A 155 15.49 7.73 -6.82
N HIS A 156 14.98 7.87 -5.60
CA HIS A 156 15.02 6.82 -4.58
C HIS A 156 13.66 6.62 -3.94
N PHE A 157 13.31 5.36 -3.71
CA PHE A 157 12.13 5.00 -2.93
C PHE A 157 12.44 5.00 -1.44
N PHE A 158 11.49 5.46 -0.64
CA PHE A 158 11.50 5.36 0.81
C PHE A 158 10.32 4.52 1.27
N TYR A 159 10.55 3.75 2.32
CA TYR A 159 9.51 2.98 3.01
C TYR A 159 9.41 3.42 4.45
N ARG A 160 8.19 3.41 4.97
CA ARG A 160 7.92 3.71 6.37
C ARG A 160 8.51 2.61 7.25
N VAL A 161 9.28 3.01 8.26
CA VAL A 161 9.81 2.11 9.29
C VAL A 161 8.97 2.21 10.55
N GLU A 162 8.79 1.08 11.24
CA GLU A 162 8.10 1.01 12.54
C GLU A 162 8.97 1.50 13.70
#